data_AF-A0A970V390-F1
#
_entry.id   AF-A0A970V390-F1
#
_cell.length_a   1.000
_cell.length_b   1.000
_cell.length_c   1.000
_cell.angle_alpha   90.00
_cell.angle_beta   90.00
_cell.angle_gamma   90.00
#
_symmetry.space_group_name_H-M   'P 1'
#
loop_
_entity.id
_entity.type
_entity.pdbx_description
1 polymer ?
#
loop_
_entity_poly.entity_id
_entity_poly.type
_entity_poly.pdbx_seq_one_letter_code
_entity_poly.pdbx_strand_id
1 'polypeptide(L)'
;MSSDEKPENASEQEPVEIEEEVPEPPPHGRIPPKEEEPPATGTEQPATMTLADLSVYDTLRFMVSLLSQQAWLRLGLQVVPGKAEPEPDLPQARVAIDSLEAVIRQLEPHCETSEKQELETLLGNLRINYVKKAG
;
A
#
# COMPACT_ATOMS: atom_id res chain seq x y z
N MET A 1 -32.61 -35.87 36.22
CA MET A 1 -33.78 -36.54 35.61
C MET A 1 -34.86 -35.50 35.46
N SER A 2 -35.40 -35.19 34.30
CA SER A 2 -35.04 -35.42 32.89
C SER A 2 -36.27 -34.90 32.17
N SER A 3 -36.10 -33.91 31.31
CA SER A 3 -37.13 -33.53 30.35
C SER A 3 -36.59 -33.84 28.95
N ASP A 4 -36.45 -35.13 28.67
CA ASP A 4 -36.86 -35.70 27.38
C ASP A 4 -38.38 -35.46 27.23
N GLU A 5 -39.03 -35.31 26.08
CA GLU A 5 -38.66 -35.17 24.66
C GLU A 5 -39.72 -34.21 24.03
N LYS A 6 -39.69 -33.66 22.81
CA LYS A 6 -38.86 -33.79 21.59
C LYS A 6 -39.06 -32.51 20.74
N PRO A 7 -38.16 -32.17 19.80
CA PRO A 7 -38.60 -31.59 18.53
C PRO A 7 -38.30 -32.56 17.38
N GLU A 8 -39.36 -33.06 16.75
CA GLU A 8 -39.28 -33.54 15.37
C GLU A 8 -38.97 -32.37 14.45
N ASN A 9 -37.93 -32.49 13.62
CA ASN A 9 -38.13 -32.52 12.16
C ASN A 9 -36.86 -33.07 11.51
N ALA A 10 -36.95 -34.22 10.83
CA ALA A 10 -35.84 -34.75 10.05
C ALA A 10 -35.74 -33.99 8.73
N SER A 11 -34.57 -33.42 8.46
CA SER A 11 -34.32 -32.69 7.20
C SER A 11 -34.00 -33.67 6.08
N GLU A 12 -35.04 -34.24 5.47
CA GLU A 12 -34.94 -34.88 4.15
C GLU A 12 -35.37 -33.88 3.07
N GLN A 13 -34.38 -33.32 2.37
CA GLN A 13 -34.56 -32.73 1.04
C GLN A 13 -33.48 -33.31 0.15
N GLU A 14 -33.91 -34.07 -0.86
CA GLU A 14 -33.05 -34.74 -1.82
C GLU A 14 -32.26 -33.71 -2.67
N PRO A 15 -31.01 -34.01 -3.06
CA PRO A 15 -30.24 -33.11 -3.92
C PRO A 15 -30.86 -33.07 -5.32
N VAL A 16 -31.40 -31.91 -5.69
CA VAL A 16 -31.89 -31.66 -7.05
C VAL A 16 -30.70 -31.56 -8.00
N GLU A 17 -30.54 -32.58 -8.83
CA GLU A 17 -29.55 -32.63 -9.92
C GLU A 17 -30.00 -31.64 -11.01
N ILE A 18 -29.28 -30.54 -11.16
CA ILE A 18 -29.57 -29.52 -12.18
C ILE A 18 -28.78 -29.88 -13.44
N GLU A 19 -29.45 -30.46 -14.43
CA GLU A 19 -28.87 -30.63 -15.77
C GLU A 19 -28.54 -29.24 -16.36
N GLU A 20 -27.25 -28.96 -16.55
CA GLU A 20 -26.77 -27.76 -17.21
C GLU A 20 -27.00 -27.90 -18.73
N GLU A 21 -28.20 -27.52 -19.18
CA GLU A 21 -28.58 -27.52 -20.60
C GLU A 21 -27.71 -26.54 -21.39
N VAL A 22 -26.64 -27.04 -22.03
CA VAL A 22 -25.72 -26.26 -22.86
C VAL A 22 -26.45 -25.80 -24.12
N PRO A 23 -26.70 -24.49 -24.33
CA PRO A 23 -27.39 -24.03 -25.52
C PRO A 23 -26.48 -24.10 -26.75
N GLU A 24 -26.93 -24.78 -27.80
CA GLU A 24 -26.21 -24.80 -29.08
C GLU A 24 -26.06 -23.39 -29.68
N PRO A 25 -24.89 -23.04 -30.26
CA PRO A 25 -24.71 -21.74 -30.89
C PRO A 25 -25.58 -21.61 -32.16
N PRO A 26 -26.26 -20.47 -32.38
CA PRO A 26 -27.14 -20.29 -33.52
C PRO A 26 -26.36 -20.29 -34.85
N PRO A 27 -26.94 -20.80 -35.96
CA PRO A 27 -26.27 -20.89 -37.24
C PRO A 27 -25.91 -19.51 -37.77
N HIS A 28 -24.68 -19.36 -38.27
CA HIS A 28 -24.15 -18.09 -38.77
C HIS A 28 -25.03 -17.50 -39.89
N GLY A 29 -25.66 -16.33 -39.65
CA GLY A 29 -26.32 -15.62 -40.74
C GLY A 29 -27.42 -14.61 -40.42
N ARG A 30 -27.22 -13.69 -39.45
CA ARG A 30 -27.83 -12.33 -39.43
C ARG A 30 -27.31 -11.53 -38.23
N ILE A 31 -26.64 -10.42 -38.50
CA ILE A 31 -26.33 -9.40 -37.48
C ILE A 31 -27.53 -8.44 -37.42
N PRO A 32 -28.24 -8.29 -36.29
CA PRO A 32 -29.22 -7.22 -36.15
C PRO A 32 -28.50 -5.85 -36.15
N PRO A 33 -29.07 -4.78 -36.73
CA PRO A 33 -28.43 -3.47 -36.71
C PRO A 33 -28.13 -3.03 -35.29
N LYS A 34 -26.87 -2.71 -35.00
CA LYS A 34 -26.44 -2.13 -33.73
C LYS A 34 -27.07 -0.74 -33.62
N GLU A 35 -27.97 -0.55 -32.66
CA GLU A 35 -28.40 0.80 -32.26
C GLU A 35 -27.15 1.57 -31.78
N GLU A 36 -26.93 2.74 -32.39
CA GLU A 36 -25.83 3.63 -31.99
C GLU A 36 -26.19 4.26 -30.65
N GLU A 37 -25.64 3.71 -29.57
CA GLU A 37 -25.59 4.37 -28.28
C GLU A 37 -24.97 5.77 -28.47
N PRO A 38 -25.60 6.85 -27.96
CA PRO A 38 -25.05 8.19 -28.12
C PRO A 38 -23.67 8.27 -27.46
N PRO A 39 -22.73 9.07 -28.01
CA PRO A 39 -21.36 9.12 -27.51
C PRO A 39 -21.38 9.56 -26.04
N ALA A 40 -20.93 8.67 -25.15
CA ALA A 40 -20.75 8.98 -23.75
C ALA A 40 -19.82 10.20 -23.62
N THR A 41 -20.38 11.32 -23.17
CA THR A 41 -19.64 12.54 -22.85
C THR A 41 -18.49 12.19 -21.92
N GLY A 42 -17.27 12.48 -22.35
CA GLY A 42 -16.04 12.04 -21.69
C GLY A 42 -16.04 12.38 -20.21
N THR A 43 -16.08 11.35 -19.36
CA THR A 43 -15.74 11.51 -17.96
C THR A 43 -14.23 11.71 -17.91
N GLU A 44 -13.77 12.91 -17.58
CA GLU A 44 -12.34 13.16 -17.36
C GLU A 44 -11.89 12.32 -16.17
N GLN A 45 -11.30 11.16 -16.47
CA GLN A 45 -10.70 10.30 -15.46
C GLN A 45 -9.54 11.08 -14.82
N PRO A 46 -9.48 11.17 -13.48
CA PRO A 46 -8.44 11.95 -12.82
C PRO A 46 -7.06 11.40 -13.22
N ALA A 47 -6.22 12.28 -13.75
CA ALA A 47 -4.90 11.92 -14.24
C ALA A 47 -4.11 11.23 -13.11
N THR A 48 -3.83 9.94 -13.30
CA THR A 48 -3.10 9.14 -12.31
C THR A 48 -1.62 9.43 -12.47
N MET A 49 -1.01 10.10 -11.49
CA MET A 49 0.41 10.41 -11.50
C MET A 49 1.23 9.11 -11.48
N THR A 50 2.21 9.02 -12.38
CA THR A 50 3.11 7.86 -12.52
C THR A 50 4.52 8.21 -12.05
N LEU A 51 5.37 7.19 -11.90
CA LEU A 51 6.79 7.40 -11.60
C LEU A 51 7.53 8.18 -12.70
N ALA A 52 7.03 8.15 -13.95
CA ALA A 52 7.63 8.89 -15.07
C ALA A 52 7.34 10.40 -15.00
N ASP A 53 6.33 10.82 -14.22
CA ASP A 53 5.96 12.23 -14.02
C ASP A 53 6.74 12.91 -12.88
N LEU A 54 7.45 12.13 -12.05
CA LEU A 54 8.27 12.63 -10.95
C LEU A 54 9.67 13.01 -11.46
N SER A 55 10.20 14.16 -11.01
CA SER A 55 11.62 14.41 -11.20
C SER A 55 12.47 13.49 -10.32
N VAL A 56 13.77 13.36 -10.65
CA VAL A 56 14.71 12.64 -9.79
C VAL A 56 14.77 13.26 -8.40
N TYR A 57 14.66 14.59 -8.27
CA TYR A 57 14.65 15.26 -6.97
C TYR A 57 13.38 14.95 -6.15
N ASP A 58 12.23 14.84 -6.79
CA ASP A 58 10.99 14.43 -6.12
C ASP A 58 11.06 12.97 -5.67
N THR A 59 11.67 12.12 -6.50
CA THR A 59 11.97 10.73 -6.16
C THR A 59 12.93 10.63 -4.96
N LEU A 60 13.97 11.47 -4.89
CA LEU A 60 14.87 11.54 -3.75
C LEU A 60 14.17 12.06 -2.48
N ARG A 61 13.28 13.06 -2.58
CA ARG A 61 12.44 13.53 -1.45
C ARG A 61 11.47 12.44 -0.95
N PHE A 62 10.92 11.65 -1.86
CA PHE A 62 10.14 10.47 -1.50
C PHE A 62 10.99 9.40 -0.80
N MET A 63 12.24 9.17 -1.25
CA MET A 63 13.20 8.29 -0.55
C MET A 63 13.57 8.81 0.84
N VAL A 64 13.75 10.12 1.04
CA VAL A 64 13.94 10.73 2.37
C VAL A 64 12.80 10.36 3.32
N SER A 65 11.56 10.44 2.83
CA SER A 65 10.36 10.12 3.62
C SER A 65 10.29 8.62 3.97
N LEU A 66 10.58 7.74 3.02
CA LEU A 66 10.64 6.29 3.25
C LEU A 66 11.76 5.87 4.22
N LEU A 67 12.98 6.37 4.00
CA LEU A 67 14.16 6.00 4.79
C LEU A 67 14.07 6.53 6.22
N SER A 68 13.59 7.75 6.42
CA SER A 68 13.35 8.29 7.76
C SER A 68 12.26 7.51 8.51
N GLN A 69 11.16 7.17 7.84
CA GLN A 69 10.11 6.34 8.45
C GLN A 69 10.63 4.93 8.82
N GLN A 70 11.42 4.29 7.97
CA GLN A 70 12.09 3.03 8.30
C GLN A 70 13.05 3.19 9.49
N ALA A 71 13.85 4.25 9.53
CA ALA A 71 14.77 4.50 10.65
C ALA A 71 14.02 4.62 12.00
N TRP A 72 12.91 5.36 12.07
CA TRP A 72 12.09 5.46 13.29
C TRP A 72 11.51 4.12 13.77
N LEU A 73 11.00 3.30 12.83
CA LEU A 73 10.50 1.95 13.12
C LEU A 73 11.63 1.05 13.64
N ARG A 74 12.78 1.03 12.95
CA ARG A 74 13.92 0.16 13.27
C ARG A 74 14.71 0.61 14.51
N LEU A 75 14.58 1.87 14.93
CA LEU A 75 15.01 2.34 16.26
C LEU A 75 14.08 1.86 17.40
N GLY A 76 12.95 1.21 17.09
CA GLY A 76 11.93 0.82 18.06
C GLY A 76 11.24 2.03 18.70
N LEU A 77 11.15 3.15 17.98
CA LEU A 77 10.51 4.39 18.46
C LEU A 77 9.10 4.59 17.88
N GLN A 78 8.71 3.76 16.91
CA GLN A 78 7.38 3.75 16.33
C GLN A 78 6.95 2.30 16.09
N VAL A 79 5.65 2.03 16.19
CA VAL A 79 5.02 0.74 15.90
C VAL A 79 4.52 0.72 14.46
N VAL A 80 4.69 -0.40 13.75
CA VAL A 80 4.08 -0.59 12.43
C VAL A 80 2.56 -0.73 12.60
N PRO A 81 1.71 -0.03 11.82
CA PRO A 81 0.26 -0.21 11.89
C PRO A 81 -0.14 -1.69 11.81
N GLY A 82 -0.97 -2.14 12.75
CA GLY A 82 -1.39 -3.53 12.88
C GLY A 82 -0.47 -4.44 13.71
N LYS A 83 0.68 -3.95 14.20
CA LYS A 83 1.50 -4.65 15.21
C LYS A 83 1.20 -4.17 16.62
N ALA A 84 1.39 -5.05 17.61
CA ALA A 84 1.18 -4.73 19.02
C ALA A 84 2.34 -3.95 19.64
N GLU A 85 3.58 -4.22 19.21
CA GLU A 85 4.81 -3.70 19.81
C GLU A 85 5.82 -3.24 18.74
N PRO A 86 6.78 -2.34 19.08
CA PRO A 86 7.87 -1.98 18.18
C PRO A 86 8.83 -3.15 17.95
N GLU A 87 9.34 -3.29 16.73
CA GLU A 87 10.35 -4.30 16.35
C GLU A 87 11.70 -3.62 16.03
N PRO A 88 12.55 -3.36 17.05
CA PRO A 88 13.84 -2.72 16.84
C PRO A 88 14.82 -3.64 16.09
N ASP A 89 15.56 -3.05 15.15
CA ASP A 89 16.67 -3.66 14.42
C ASP A 89 17.70 -2.56 14.16
N LEU A 90 18.68 -2.45 15.05
CA LEU A 90 19.70 -1.40 14.98
C LEU A 90 20.62 -1.53 13.75
N PRO A 91 21.02 -2.73 13.28
CA PRO A 91 21.67 -2.87 11.98
C PRO A 91 20.89 -2.23 10.82
N GLN A 92 19.59 -2.50 10.68
CA GLN A 92 18.75 -1.87 9.65
C GLN A 92 18.55 -0.37 9.89
N ALA A 93 18.37 0.07 11.14
CA ALA A 93 18.25 1.49 11.48
C ALA A 93 19.49 2.28 11.03
N ARG A 94 20.69 1.72 11.22
CA ARG A 94 21.95 2.32 10.75
C ARG A 94 21.99 2.44 9.24
N VAL A 95 21.68 1.35 8.50
CA VAL A 95 21.65 1.37 7.04
C VAL A 95 20.67 2.42 6.51
N ALA A 96 19.50 2.56 7.14
CA ALA A 96 18.53 3.60 6.78
C ALA A 96 19.05 5.03 7.02
N ILE A 97 19.73 5.28 8.15
CA ILE A 97 20.32 6.58 8.48
C ILE A 97 21.49 6.94 7.55
N ASP A 98 22.39 6.00 7.30
CA ASP A 98 23.56 6.19 6.42
C ASP A 98 23.10 6.40 4.95
N SER A 99 22.04 5.71 4.52
CA SER A 99 21.40 5.93 3.22
C SER A 99 20.68 7.28 3.12
N LEU A 100 20.00 7.69 4.19
CA LEU A 100 19.30 8.98 4.27
C LEU A 100 20.29 10.15 4.14
N GLU A 101 21.44 10.08 4.81
CA GLU A 101 22.53 11.05 4.63
C GLU A 101 23.02 11.10 3.18
N ALA A 102 23.25 9.95 2.54
CA ALA A 102 23.70 9.91 1.15
C ALA A 102 22.70 10.56 0.18
N VAL A 103 21.39 10.41 0.43
CA VAL A 103 20.32 11.06 -0.34
C VAL A 103 20.27 12.58 -0.06
N ILE A 104 20.32 13.00 1.21
CA ILE A 104 20.28 14.42 1.59
C ILE A 104 21.41 15.21 0.92
N ARG A 105 22.64 14.67 0.90
CA ARG A 105 23.79 15.31 0.23
C ARG A 105 23.58 15.58 -1.28
N GLN A 106 22.75 14.78 -1.95
CA GLN A 106 22.40 15.00 -3.37
C GLN A 106 21.26 16.03 -3.54
N LEU A 107 20.43 16.21 -2.52
CA LEU A 107 19.35 17.21 -2.47
C LEU A 107 19.88 18.59 -2.07
N GLU A 108 20.89 18.68 -1.20
CA GLU A 108 21.47 19.95 -0.70
C GLU A 108 21.70 21.04 -1.76
N PRO A 109 22.20 20.79 -2.99
CA PRO A 109 22.35 21.84 -4.01
C PRO A 109 21.02 22.39 -4.55
N HIS A 110 19.91 21.66 -4.36
CA HIS A 110 18.58 21.92 -4.92
C HIS A 110 17.51 22.22 -3.85
N CYS A 111 17.88 22.20 -2.57
CA CYS A 111 17.01 22.59 -1.46
C CYS A 111 17.05 24.09 -1.20
N GLU A 112 15.92 24.64 -0.73
CA GLU A 112 15.88 25.96 -0.11
C GLU A 112 16.47 25.91 1.31
N THR A 113 16.81 27.07 1.90
CA THR A 113 17.45 27.15 3.22
C THR A 113 16.61 26.52 4.34
N SER A 114 15.28 26.64 4.28
CA SER A 114 14.34 26.00 5.20
C SER A 114 14.41 24.47 5.10
N GLU A 115 14.25 23.93 3.90
CA GLU A 115 14.31 22.48 3.63
C GLU A 115 15.64 21.88 4.10
N LYS A 116 16.77 22.57 3.91
CA LYS A 116 18.07 22.14 4.45
C LYS A 116 18.06 21.98 5.96
N GLN A 117 17.56 22.99 6.68
CA GLN A 117 17.50 22.97 8.14
C GLN A 117 16.58 21.85 8.66
N GLU A 118 15.48 21.58 7.95
CA GLU A 118 14.57 20.47 8.26
C GLU A 118 15.24 19.10 8.07
N LEU A 119 15.95 18.90 6.95
CA LEU A 119 16.69 17.67 6.65
C LEU A 119 17.86 17.44 7.62
N GLU A 120 18.63 18.49 7.96
CA GLU A 120 19.69 18.46 8.97
C GLU A 120 19.13 18.09 10.36
N THR A 121 18.00 18.71 10.74
CA THR A 121 17.33 18.45 12.03
C THR A 121 16.82 17.00 12.10
N LEU A 122 16.20 16.50 11.03
CA LEU A 122 15.75 15.12 10.91
C LEU A 122 16.90 14.12 11.07
N LEU A 123 17.99 14.33 10.34
CA LEU A 123 19.18 13.47 10.37
C LEU A 123 19.88 13.51 11.74
N GLY A 124 19.99 14.69 12.36
CA GLY A 124 20.53 14.87 13.70
C GLY A 124 19.71 14.14 14.77
N ASN A 125 18.38 14.27 14.72
CA ASN A 125 17.47 13.58 15.62
C ASN A 125 17.57 12.06 15.51
N LEU A 126 17.62 11.52 14.28
CA LEU A 126 17.79 10.09 14.05
C LEU A 126 19.11 9.56 14.60
N ARG A 127 20.23 10.26 14.34
CA ARG A 127 21.57 9.89 14.83
C ARG A 127 21.66 9.90 16.36
N ILE A 128 21.13 10.92 17.01
CA ILE A 128 21.10 11.01 18.48
C ILE A 128 20.29 9.84 19.07
N ASN A 129 19.15 9.49 18.47
CA ASN A 129 18.36 8.37 18.93
C ASN A 129 19.03 7.01 18.65
N TYR A 130 19.75 6.87 17.54
CA TYR A 130 20.56 5.67 17.29
C TYR A 130 21.62 5.46 18.37
N VAL A 131 22.41 6.49 18.70
CA VAL A 131 23.42 6.41 19.76
C VAL A 131 22.78 6.06 21.12
N LYS A 132 21.63 6.65 21.46
CA LYS A 132 20.87 6.34 22.69
C LYS A 132 20.27 4.92 22.74
N LYS A 133 20.20 4.22 21.61
CA LYS A 133 19.66 2.86 21.50
C LYS A 133 20.74 1.78 21.34
N ALA A 134 21.93 2.17 20.87
CA ALA A 134 23.06 1.29 20.60
C ALA A 134 24.13 1.27 21.70
N GLY A 135 24.05 2.18 22.68
CA GLY A 135 24.87 2.21 23.90
C GLY A 135 24.06 1.81 25.14
#